data_AF-A0A8C9WJ89-F1
#
_entry.id   AF-A0A8C9WJ89-F1
#
_cell.length_a   1.000
_cell.length_b   1.000
_cell.length_c   1.000
_cell.angle_alpha   90.00
_cell.angle_beta   90.00
_cell.angle_gamma   90.00
#
_symmetry.space_group_name_H-M   'P 1'
#
loop_
_entity.id
_entity.type
_entity.pdbx_description
1 polymer ?
#
loop_
_entity_poly.entity_id
_entity_poly.type
_entity_poly.pdbx_seq_one_letter_code
_entity_poly.pdbx_strand_id
1 'polypeptide(L)'
;MSTMVYPREEKLEKLSQEEIISNTKLVIQGLEALKNEHNSILHSLLETIKCLKKDEEANLVHEKSNLLRKSVEMIELGLGEAQVMMALSNHLNAVESEKQKLRAQVRRLCQENQWLRDELANTQQKLQKSEQNVAQLEEEKKHLEFMNQLKKYDEDVSPSEEKDGEPPKDNLDDLFPNEEEEHGQGMPHQHNSAAVAAAQQGGYEIPARLRTLHNLVIQYASQGRYEVAVPLCKQALEDLEKTSGHDHPDVATMLNILALVYRDQNKYKEAAHLLNDALSIREKTLGKDHPAVAATLNNLAVLYGKRGKYKEAEPLCKRALEIREKVLGKEHPDVAKQLNNLALLCQNQGKYEEVEYYYCRALEIYECRLGPDDPNVAKTKNNLASCYLKQGKYKEAEILYKEILTRAHEKEFGSVDGEHRDNTPYGEYGGWYKACKVNSPTVNTTLRNLGALYRRQGKMEAADTLEECAMRSRKQGIDPIHQTRVVEILKDGEGDRRRSRDSLGGSVKYENSSEASEEVSMGIDWNGVSTTPRPSRRMRLLTVTAVHLLLVLHWSHCHRVVNVFIY
;
A
#
# COMPACT_ATOMS: atom_id res chain seq x y z
N MET A 1 -52.27 -31.85 53.91
CA MET A 1 -52.01 -31.72 52.46
C MET A 1 -52.29 -30.29 52.06
N SER A 2 -51.27 -29.44 52.01
CA SER A 2 -51.38 -28.08 51.46
C SER A 2 -50.54 -28.01 50.19
N THR A 3 -51.23 -27.86 49.08
CA THR A 3 -50.70 -27.64 47.74
C THR A 3 -49.96 -26.31 47.66
N MET A 4 -48.63 -26.36 47.58
CA MET A 4 -47.80 -25.23 47.16
C MET A 4 -47.98 -25.06 45.64
N VAL A 5 -48.78 -24.07 45.27
CA VAL A 5 -48.83 -23.55 43.90
C VAL A 5 -47.55 -22.72 43.70
N TYR A 6 -46.58 -23.27 42.97
CA TYR A 6 -45.50 -22.47 42.42
C TYR A 6 -46.09 -21.50 41.39
N PRO A 7 -45.71 -20.21 41.40
CA PRO A 7 -46.07 -19.33 40.29
C PRO A 7 -45.43 -19.89 39.03
N ARG A 8 -46.24 -20.11 37.98
CA ARG A 8 -45.72 -20.35 36.63
C ARG A 8 -44.79 -19.18 36.30
N GLU A 9 -43.49 -19.46 36.21
CA GLU A 9 -42.60 -18.63 35.40
C GLU A 9 -43.15 -18.67 33.98
N GLU A 10 -43.85 -17.61 33.58
CA GLU A 10 -44.11 -17.35 32.17
C GLU A 10 -42.75 -17.36 31.48
N LYS A 11 -42.58 -18.31 30.55
CA LYS A 11 -41.45 -18.28 29.61
C LYS A 11 -41.52 -16.93 28.91
N LEU A 12 -40.71 -15.97 29.33
CA LEU A 12 -40.37 -14.84 28.47
C LEU A 12 -39.78 -15.45 27.21
N GLU A 13 -40.58 -15.48 26.15
CA GLU A 13 -40.12 -15.82 24.82
C GLU A 13 -38.95 -14.91 24.53
N LYS A 14 -37.75 -15.49 24.44
CA LYS A 14 -36.54 -14.75 24.10
C LYS A 14 -36.72 -14.25 22.67
N LEU A 15 -37.17 -13.01 22.53
CA LEU A 15 -37.24 -12.31 21.26
C LEU A 15 -35.90 -12.46 20.54
N SER A 16 -35.95 -12.93 19.31
CA SER A 16 -34.77 -13.04 18.47
C SER A 16 -34.17 -11.65 18.22
N GLN A 17 -32.87 -11.58 17.96
CA GLN A 17 -32.20 -10.31 17.68
C GLN A 17 -32.87 -9.58 16.50
N GLU A 18 -33.35 -10.31 15.50
CA GLU A 18 -34.07 -9.75 14.34
C GLU A 18 -35.44 -9.17 14.73
N GLU A 19 -36.19 -9.85 15.60
CA GLU A 19 -37.46 -9.34 16.12
C GLU A 19 -37.25 -8.10 16.99
N ILE A 20 -36.19 -8.05 17.81
CA ILE A 20 -35.83 -6.87 18.60
C ILE A 20 -35.56 -5.69 17.67
N ILE A 21 -34.74 -5.87 16.63
CA ILE A 21 -34.43 -4.81 15.65
C ILE A 21 -35.68 -4.35 14.90
N SER A 22 -36.53 -5.30 14.48
CA SER A 22 -37.78 -4.99 13.78
C SER A 22 -38.72 -4.19 14.67
N ASN A 23 -38.88 -4.60 15.93
CA ASN A 23 -39.70 -3.90 16.91
C ASN A 23 -39.13 -2.51 17.24
N THR A 24 -37.81 -2.38 17.41
CA THR A 24 -37.17 -1.08 17.64
C THR A 24 -37.38 -0.13 16.46
N LYS A 25 -37.35 -0.62 15.21
CA LYS A 25 -37.67 0.21 14.03
C LYS A 25 -39.13 0.70 14.04
N LEU A 26 -40.07 -0.18 14.40
CA LEU A 26 -41.48 0.18 14.52
C LEU A 26 -41.70 1.22 15.63
N VAL A 27 -41.01 1.07 16.76
CA VAL A 27 -41.05 2.04 17.86
C VAL A 27 -40.50 3.40 17.42
N ILE A 28 -39.39 3.44 16.68
CA ILE A 28 -38.84 4.70 16.13
C ILE A 28 -39.86 5.38 15.23
N GLN A 29 -40.47 4.65 14.28
CA GLN A 29 -41.48 5.20 13.37
C GLN A 29 -42.71 5.75 14.12
N GLY A 30 -43.18 5.02 15.14
CA GLY A 30 -44.30 5.45 15.98
C GLY A 30 -43.97 6.70 16.82
N LEU A 31 -42.78 6.76 17.41
CA LEU A 31 -42.33 7.91 18.18
C LEU A 31 -42.08 9.14 17.30
N GLU A 32 -41.56 8.98 16.08
CA GLU A 32 -41.43 10.07 15.09
C GLU A 32 -42.80 10.64 14.69
N ALA A 33 -43.78 9.77 14.42
CA ALA A 33 -45.15 10.20 14.14
C ALA A 33 -45.76 10.98 15.31
N LEU A 34 -45.64 10.46 16.53
CA LEU A 34 -46.16 11.11 17.74
C LEU A 34 -45.47 12.44 18.03
N LYS A 35 -44.15 12.52 17.80
CA LYS A 35 -43.38 13.76 17.88
C LYS A 35 -43.91 14.83 16.92
N ASN A 36 -44.20 14.44 15.68
CA ASN A 36 -44.71 15.36 14.66
C ASN A 36 -46.10 15.89 15.01
N GLU A 37 -46.98 15.03 15.52
CA GLU A 37 -48.32 15.43 15.99
C GLU A 37 -48.24 16.40 17.18
N HIS A 38 -47.45 16.06 18.22
CA HIS A 38 -47.26 16.95 19.37
C HIS A 38 -46.63 18.29 19.00
N ASN A 39 -45.69 18.33 18.05
CA ASN A 39 -45.12 19.58 17.54
C ASN A 39 -46.14 20.41 16.76
N SER A 40 -47.00 19.77 15.95
CA SER A 40 -48.08 20.45 15.24
C SER A 40 -49.09 21.09 16.20
N ILE A 41 -49.50 20.36 17.24
CA ILE A 41 -50.40 20.86 18.28
C ILE A 41 -49.72 21.99 19.07
N LEU A 42 -48.45 21.82 19.45
CA LEU A 42 -47.68 22.85 20.14
C LEU A 42 -47.59 24.14 19.31
N HIS A 43 -47.38 24.03 17.99
CA HIS A 43 -47.35 25.17 17.09
C HIS A 43 -48.70 25.89 17.05
N SER A 44 -49.80 25.15 16.91
CA SER A 44 -51.16 25.70 16.94
C SER A 44 -51.50 26.39 18.27
N LEU A 45 -51.08 25.81 19.40
CA LEU A 45 -51.26 26.41 20.72
C LEU A 45 -50.45 27.71 20.90
N LEU A 46 -49.21 27.74 20.38
CA LEU A 46 -48.37 28.94 20.40
C LEU A 46 -48.94 30.06 19.53
N GLU A 47 -49.58 29.73 18.40
CA GLU A 47 -50.31 30.69 17.58
C GLU A 47 -51.56 31.23 18.29
N THR A 48 -52.31 30.38 19.00
CA THR A 48 -53.49 30.83 19.76
C THR A 48 -53.11 31.73 20.93
N ILE A 49 -51.98 31.47 21.61
CA ILE A 49 -51.45 32.35 22.67
C ILE A 49 -51.19 33.76 22.13
N LYS A 50 -50.70 33.91 20.89
CA LYS A 50 -50.43 35.23 20.29
C LYS A 50 -51.71 36.05 20.02
N CYS A 51 -52.87 35.40 19.90
CA CYS A 51 -54.14 36.03 19.56
C CYS A 51 -55.03 36.36 20.77
N LEU A 52 -54.74 35.82 21.96
CA LEU A 52 -55.57 35.98 23.16
C LEU A 52 -55.25 37.29 23.92
N LYS A 53 -56.30 38.02 24.33
CA LYS A 53 -56.22 39.30 25.07
C LYS A 53 -56.60 39.22 26.56
N LYS A 54 -57.01 38.06 27.08
CA LYS A 54 -57.43 37.84 28.48
C LYS A 54 -56.45 36.93 29.21
N ASP A 55 -56.03 37.33 30.42
CA ASP A 55 -54.98 36.66 31.19
C ASP A 55 -55.32 35.22 31.63
N GLU A 56 -56.57 34.91 31.98
CA GLU A 56 -56.92 33.56 32.47
C GLU A 56 -56.93 32.48 31.38
N GLU A 57 -57.42 32.79 30.17
CA GLU A 57 -57.39 31.85 29.04
C GLU A 57 -55.96 31.69 28.50
N ALA A 58 -55.15 32.75 28.54
CA ALA A 58 -53.74 32.68 28.15
C ALA A 58 -52.93 31.78 29.10
N ASN A 59 -53.19 31.82 30.41
CA ASN A 59 -52.51 30.98 31.40
C ASN A 59 -52.78 29.48 31.18
N LEU A 60 -54.04 29.09 30.94
CA LEU A 60 -54.39 27.68 30.69
C LEU A 60 -53.74 27.14 29.39
N VAL A 61 -53.69 27.97 28.34
CA VAL A 61 -53.03 27.57 27.08
C VAL A 61 -51.51 27.49 27.25
N HIS A 62 -50.92 28.35 28.08
CA HIS A 62 -49.50 28.29 28.43
C HIS A 62 -49.14 27.02 29.20
N GLU A 63 -49.96 26.60 30.17
CA GLU A 63 -49.79 25.32 30.89
C GLU A 63 -49.87 24.11 29.94
N LYS A 64 -50.84 24.09 29.03
CA LYS A 64 -50.98 23.02 28.02
C LYS A 64 -49.77 22.96 27.07
N SER A 65 -49.29 24.11 26.61
CA SER A 65 -48.05 24.21 25.80
C SER A 65 -46.83 23.68 26.56
N ASN A 66 -46.72 23.97 27.86
CA ASN A 66 -45.61 23.49 28.69
C ASN A 66 -45.67 21.97 28.91
N LEU A 67 -46.87 21.40 29.07
CA LEU A 67 -47.04 19.93 29.14
C LEU A 67 -46.68 19.25 27.81
N LEU A 68 -47.09 19.81 26.68
CA LEU A 68 -46.72 19.32 25.34
C LEU A 68 -45.22 19.39 25.10
N ARG A 69 -44.55 20.47 25.51
CA ARG A 69 -43.08 20.59 25.41
C ARG A 69 -42.37 19.49 26.19
N LYS A 70 -42.77 19.25 27.44
CA LYS A 70 -42.24 18.15 28.25
C LYS A 70 -42.50 16.79 27.60
N SER A 71 -43.67 16.60 26.98
CA SER A 71 -43.96 15.36 26.26
C SER A 71 -43.07 15.16 25.02
N VAL A 72 -42.78 16.23 24.27
CA VAL A 72 -41.85 16.17 23.11
C VAL A 72 -40.43 15.84 23.58
N GLU A 73 -39.95 16.47 24.64
CA GLU A 73 -38.63 16.18 25.23
C GLU A 73 -38.50 14.70 25.63
N MET A 74 -39.54 14.12 26.25
CA MET A 74 -39.54 12.69 26.61
C MET A 74 -39.56 11.76 25.39
N ILE A 75 -40.25 12.14 24.32
CA ILE A 75 -40.27 11.38 23.05
C ILE A 75 -38.90 11.44 22.37
N GLU A 76 -38.23 12.60 22.40
CA GLU A 76 -36.87 12.75 21.85
C GLU A 76 -35.84 11.91 22.59
N LEU A 77 -35.94 11.80 23.92
CA LEU A 77 -35.12 10.90 24.72
C LEU A 77 -35.35 9.43 24.32
N GLY A 78 -36.61 9.00 24.21
CA GLY A 78 -36.94 7.63 23.78
C GLY A 78 -36.47 7.31 22.35
N LEU A 79 -36.54 8.28 21.43
CA LEU A 79 -35.95 8.15 20.09
C LEU A 79 -34.43 7.99 20.14
N GLY A 80 -33.76 8.78 20.98
CA GLY A 80 -32.31 8.67 21.20
C GLY A 80 -31.89 7.28 21.68
N GLU A 81 -32.61 6.73 22.66
CA GLU A 81 -32.36 5.37 23.19
C GLU A 81 -32.55 4.29 22.11
N ALA A 82 -33.64 4.37 21.33
CA ALA A 82 -33.91 3.43 20.24
C ALA A 82 -32.87 3.53 19.11
N GLN A 83 -32.38 4.74 18.79
CA GLN A 83 -31.30 4.96 17.83
C GLN A 83 -29.99 4.29 18.28
N VAL A 84 -29.67 4.39 19.58
CA VAL A 84 -28.49 3.75 20.18
C VAL A 84 -28.60 2.24 20.11
N MET A 85 -29.78 1.66 20.38
CA MET A 85 -30.01 0.21 20.23
C MET A 85 -29.76 -0.26 18.78
N MET A 86 -30.21 0.50 17.79
CA MET A 86 -29.95 0.21 16.38
C MET A 86 -28.46 0.28 16.02
N ALA A 87 -27.77 1.32 16.50
CA ALA A 87 -26.33 1.48 16.28
C ALA A 87 -25.51 0.35 16.92
N LEU A 88 -25.87 -0.05 18.15
CA LEU A 88 -25.24 -1.14 18.88
C LEU A 88 -25.39 -2.47 18.12
N SER A 89 -26.58 -2.76 17.60
CA SER A 89 -26.80 -3.98 16.81
C SER A 89 -25.96 -4.01 15.53
N ASN A 90 -25.82 -2.88 14.83
CA ASN A 90 -24.99 -2.80 13.64
C ASN A 90 -23.51 -3.02 13.97
N HIS A 91 -23.02 -2.43 15.06
CA HIS A 91 -21.65 -2.63 15.52
C HIS A 91 -21.39 -4.09 15.92
N LEU A 92 -22.33 -4.72 16.64
CA LEU A 92 -22.23 -6.13 17.02
C LEU A 92 -22.14 -7.04 15.78
N ASN A 93 -22.98 -6.82 14.77
CA ASN A 93 -22.95 -7.58 13.51
C ASN A 93 -21.61 -7.40 12.77
N ALA A 94 -21.07 -6.19 12.74
CA ALA A 94 -19.76 -5.93 12.14
C ALA A 94 -18.65 -6.72 12.86
N VAL A 95 -18.59 -6.64 14.20
CA VAL A 95 -17.61 -7.36 15.02
C VAL A 95 -17.75 -8.88 14.88
N GLU A 96 -18.98 -9.41 14.83
CA GLU A 96 -19.22 -10.84 14.62
C GLU A 96 -18.69 -11.29 13.24
N SER A 97 -18.87 -10.47 12.20
CA SER A 97 -18.35 -10.75 10.86
C SER A 97 -16.82 -10.75 10.81
N GLU A 98 -16.16 -9.83 11.50
CA GLU A 98 -14.69 -9.77 11.59
C GLU A 98 -14.14 -10.98 12.35
N LYS A 99 -14.76 -11.34 13.47
CA LYS A 99 -14.45 -12.55 14.23
C LYS A 99 -14.57 -13.81 13.37
N GLN A 100 -15.57 -13.90 12.49
CA GLN A 100 -15.70 -15.02 11.56
C GLN A 100 -14.58 -15.05 10.52
N LYS A 101 -14.19 -13.89 9.96
CA LYS A 101 -13.04 -13.77 9.03
C LYS A 101 -11.74 -14.20 9.68
N LEU A 102 -11.45 -13.72 10.89
CA LEU A 102 -10.26 -14.10 11.66
C LEU A 102 -10.24 -15.60 11.97
N ARG A 103 -11.37 -16.19 12.37
CA ARG A 103 -11.48 -17.65 12.57
C ARG A 103 -11.18 -18.44 11.29
N ALA A 104 -11.62 -17.95 10.13
CA ALA A 104 -11.31 -18.58 8.86
C ALA A 104 -9.81 -18.46 8.52
N GLN A 105 -9.19 -17.32 8.79
CA GLN A 105 -7.76 -17.11 8.59
C GLN A 105 -6.92 -18.02 9.49
N VAL A 106 -7.27 -18.15 10.77
CA VAL A 106 -6.60 -19.06 11.71
C VAL A 106 -6.67 -20.50 11.20
N ARG A 107 -7.83 -20.98 10.73
CA ARG A 107 -7.94 -22.33 10.16
C ARG A 107 -7.02 -22.54 8.95
N ARG A 108 -6.93 -21.55 8.05
CA ARG A 108 -6.01 -21.62 6.89
C ARG A 108 -4.55 -21.67 7.33
N LEU A 109 -4.16 -20.82 8.28
CA LEU A 109 -2.78 -20.82 8.81
C LEU A 109 -2.44 -22.14 9.50
N CYS A 110 -3.37 -22.77 10.21
CA CYS A 110 -3.15 -24.09 10.78
C CYS A 110 -2.93 -25.15 9.70
N GLN A 111 -3.70 -25.11 8.61
CA GLN A 111 -3.52 -26.03 7.47
C GLN A 111 -2.19 -25.81 6.76
N GLU A 112 -1.80 -24.56 6.52
CA GLU A 112 -0.51 -24.21 5.90
C GLU A 112 0.67 -24.65 6.77
N ASN A 113 0.59 -24.43 8.10
CA ASN A 113 1.61 -24.91 9.02
C ASN A 113 1.71 -26.44 9.04
N GLN A 114 0.59 -27.16 8.94
CA GLN A 114 0.60 -28.62 8.85
C GLN A 114 1.29 -29.06 7.55
N TRP A 115 0.93 -28.47 6.42
CA TRP A 115 1.53 -28.77 5.13
C TRP A 115 3.04 -28.50 5.12
N LEU A 116 3.49 -27.37 5.70
CA LEU A 116 4.91 -27.05 5.81
C LEU A 116 5.69 -28.07 6.67
N ARG A 117 5.07 -28.59 7.74
CA ARG A 117 5.67 -29.65 8.56
C ARG A 117 5.80 -30.95 7.77
N ASP A 118 4.79 -31.30 6.98
CA ASP A 118 4.80 -32.50 6.15
C ASP A 118 5.86 -32.40 5.02
N GLU A 119 5.98 -31.23 4.39
CA GLU A 119 7.00 -30.98 3.36
C GLU A 119 8.43 -30.96 3.94
N LEU A 120 8.60 -30.39 5.14
CA LEU A 120 9.87 -30.46 5.87
C LEU A 120 10.25 -31.91 6.20
N ALA A 121 9.30 -32.73 6.63
CA ALA A 121 9.55 -34.15 6.90
C ALA A 121 9.94 -34.91 5.62
N ASN A 122 9.28 -34.63 4.48
CA ASN A 122 9.59 -35.24 3.20
C ASN A 122 10.99 -34.86 2.69
N THR A 123 11.37 -33.59 2.81
CA THR A 123 12.71 -33.12 2.43
C THR A 123 13.80 -33.72 3.32
N GLN A 124 13.57 -33.82 4.62
CA GLN A 124 14.48 -34.51 5.55
C GLN A 124 14.65 -36.00 5.18
N GLN A 125 13.56 -36.69 4.81
CA GLN A 125 13.64 -38.08 4.38
C GLN A 125 14.45 -38.26 3.09
N LYS A 126 14.28 -37.35 2.12
CA LYS A 126 15.09 -37.35 0.88
C LYS A 126 16.57 -37.09 1.16
N LEU A 127 16.87 -36.15 2.06
CA LEU A 127 18.24 -35.87 2.47
C LEU A 127 18.87 -37.11 3.11
N GLN A 128 18.20 -37.74 4.06
CA GLN A 128 18.68 -38.96 4.71
C GLN A 128 18.94 -40.10 3.70
N LYS A 129 18.06 -40.26 2.70
CA LYS A 129 18.26 -41.23 1.62
C LYS A 129 19.48 -40.89 0.76
N SER A 130 19.70 -39.62 0.46
CA SER A 130 20.88 -39.19 -0.29
C SER A 130 22.17 -39.39 0.50
N GLU A 131 22.16 -39.15 1.82
CA GLU A 131 23.30 -39.40 2.70
C GLU A 131 23.64 -40.89 2.76
N GLN A 132 22.63 -41.76 2.84
CA GLN A 132 22.82 -43.22 2.76
C GLN A 132 23.44 -43.65 1.43
N ASN A 133 22.98 -43.09 0.31
CA ASN A 133 23.54 -43.38 -1.00
C ASN A 133 25.00 -42.91 -1.12
N VAL A 134 25.34 -41.75 -0.56
CA VAL A 134 26.72 -41.25 -0.55
C VAL A 134 27.61 -42.16 0.28
N ALA A 135 27.16 -42.60 1.45
CA ALA A 135 27.90 -43.56 2.28
C ALA A 135 28.16 -44.87 1.54
N GLN A 136 27.17 -45.41 0.81
CA GLN A 136 27.35 -46.61 -0.02
C GLN A 136 28.40 -46.39 -1.12
N LEU A 137 28.33 -45.27 -1.85
CA LEU A 137 29.31 -44.95 -2.88
C LEU A 137 30.72 -44.74 -2.32
N GLU A 138 30.85 -44.19 -1.12
CA GLU A 138 32.15 -44.07 -0.44
C GLU A 138 32.72 -45.44 -0.05
N GLU A 139 31.89 -46.39 0.36
CA GLU A 139 32.31 -47.78 0.62
C GLU A 139 32.74 -48.48 -0.67
N GLU A 140 31.96 -48.36 -1.75
CA GLU A 140 32.31 -48.90 -3.07
C GLU A 140 33.62 -48.31 -3.60
N LYS A 141 33.80 -46.99 -3.45
CA LYS A 141 35.05 -46.31 -3.81
C LYS A 141 36.23 -46.87 -3.02
N LYS A 142 36.10 -47.01 -1.69
CA LYS A 142 37.16 -47.60 -0.85
C LYS A 142 37.47 -49.04 -1.27
N HIS A 143 36.45 -49.82 -1.62
CA HIS A 143 36.63 -51.19 -2.11
C HIS A 143 37.39 -51.23 -3.45
N LEU A 144 37.05 -50.34 -4.39
CA LEU A 144 37.76 -50.21 -5.67
C LEU A 144 39.20 -49.74 -5.48
N GLU A 145 39.43 -48.77 -4.59
CA GLU A 145 40.79 -48.31 -4.24
C GLU A 145 41.62 -49.45 -3.65
N PHE A 146 41.04 -50.27 -2.77
CA PHE A 146 41.68 -51.47 -2.23
C PHE A 146 42.01 -52.50 -3.32
N MET A 147 41.07 -52.81 -4.22
CA MET A 147 41.31 -53.73 -5.35
C MET A 147 42.41 -53.23 -6.29
N ASN A 148 42.49 -51.92 -6.48
CA ASN A 148 43.52 -51.29 -7.32
C ASN A 148 44.91 -51.32 -6.63
N GLN A 149 44.95 -51.19 -5.30
CA GLN A 149 46.18 -51.42 -4.54
C GLN A 149 46.64 -52.88 -4.65
N LEU A 150 45.73 -53.86 -4.57
CA LEU A 150 46.05 -55.28 -4.72
C LEU A 150 46.68 -55.58 -6.09
N LYS A 151 46.11 -55.03 -7.18
CA LYS A 151 46.62 -55.18 -8.54
C LYS A 151 48.04 -54.64 -8.73
N LYS A 152 48.38 -53.52 -8.07
CA LYS A 152 49.74 -52.96 -8.13
C LYS A 152 50.78 -53.90 -7.54
N TYR A 153 50.42 -54.65 -6.50
CA TYR A 153 51.33 -55.65 -5.93
C TYR A 153 51.44 -56.93 -6.79
N ASP A 154 50.42 -57.27 -7.58
CA ASP A 154 50.50 -58.38 -8.56
C ASP A 154 51.38 -58.01 -9.78
N GLU A 155 51.40 -56.76 -10.22
CA GLU A 155 52.29 -56.28 -11.30
C GLU A 155 53.78 -56.26 -10.88
N ASP A 156 54.08 -56.05 -9.60
CA ASP A 156 55.45 -55.99 -9.09
C ASP A 156 56.09 -57.39 -8.85
N VAL A 157 55.39 -58.49 -9.14
CA VAL A 157 55.86 -59.87 -8.86
C VAL A 157 56.27 -60.67 -10.12
N SER A 158 56.23 -60.10 -11.33
CA SER A 158 56.69 -60.82 -12.54
C SER A 158 57.70 -60.02 -13.38
N PRO A 159 58.98 -60.43 -13.42
CA PRO A 159 59.91 -59.96 -14.44
C PRO A 159 59.97 -60.93 -15.64
N SER A 160 60.21 -60.36 -16.84
CA SER A 160 60.68 -60.98 -18.11
C SER A 160 59.61 -61.72 -18.94
N GLU A 161 59.53 -61.66 -20.29
CA GLU A 161 60.49 -61.43 -21.37
C GLU A 161 59.83 -60.81 -22.63
N GLU A 162 60.66 -60.18 -23.47
CA GLU A 162 60.36 -59.71 -24.83
C GLU A 162 60.01 -60.86 -25.80
N LYS A 163 59.09 -60.64 -26.76
CA LYS A 163 59.28 -61.17 -28.14
C LYS A 163 58.36 -60.54 -29.20
N ASP A 164 59.01 -60.15 -30.29
CA ASP A 164 58.48 -59.69 -31.59
C ASP A 164 57.43 -60.59 -32.27
N GLY A 165 56.57 -59.97 -33.08
CA GLY A 165 55.78 -60.64 -34.13
C GLY A 165 54.73 -59.74 -34.81
N GLU A 166 55.02 -59.31 -36.05
CA GLU A 166 54.13 -58.55 -36.96
C GLU A 166 52.90 -59.37 -37.47
N PRO A 167 51.88 -58.73 -38.12
CA PRO A 167 50.48 -59.19 -38.18
C PRO A 167 50.11 -60.02 -39.43
N PRO A 168 48.90 -60.65 -39.48
CA PRO A 168 47.93 -60.20 -40.49
C PRO A 168 46.42 -60.30 -40.11
N LYS A 169 45.66 -59.41 -40.78
CA LYS A 169 44.23 -59.35 -41.16
C LYS A 169 43.31 -60.52 -40.80
N ASP A 170 42.11 -60.21 -40.30
CA ASP A 170 40.88 -60.47 -41.08
C ASP A 170 39.67 -59.63 -40.64
N ASN A 171 38.90 -59.22 -41.65
CA ASN A 171 37.67 -58.42 -41.58
C ASN A 171 36.51 -59.19 -40.95
N LEU A 172 35.60 -58.51 -40.25
CA LEU A 172 34.18 -58.54 -40.62
C LEU A 172 33.38 -57.46 -39.90
N ASP A 173 32.72 -56.66 -40.72
CA ASP A 173 31.64 -55.73 -40.39
C ASP A 173 30.51 -56.40 -39.61
N ASP A 174 29.94 -55.71 -38.61
CA ASP A 174 28.49 -55.52 -38.51
C ASP A 174 28.11 -54.57 -37.37
N LEU A 175 27.01 -53.83 -37.59
CA LEU A 175 26.25 -53.01 -36.62
C LEU A 175 26.50 -51.49 -36.58
N PHE A 176 26.31 -50.83 -37.73
CA PHE A 176 25.51 -49.61 -37.76
C PHE A 176 24.21 -49.89 -38.52
N PRO A 177 23.04 -49.59 -37.93
CA PRO A 177 21.85 -49.32 -38.73
C PRO A 177 21.41 -47.85 -38.58
N ASN A 178 21.55 -47.09 -39.66
CA ASN A 178 20.68 -45.98 -40.05
C ASN A 178 20.21 -46.36 -41.46
N GLU A 179 18.93 -46.64 -41.70
CA GLU A 179 17.87 -45.72 -42.17
C GLU A 179 17.32 -46.33 -43.46
N GLU A 180 16.01 -46.60 -43.58
CA GLU A 180 15.20 -46.52 -44.81
C GLU A 180 13.72 -46.40 -44.35
N GLU A 181 13.11 -45.22 -44.44
CA GLU A 181 12.30 -44.68 -45.55
C GLU A 181 10.95 -45.39 -45.79
N GLU A 182 9.87 -44.60 -45.71
CA GLU A 182 8.87 -44.40 -46.78
C GLU A 182 7.43 -44.27 -46.24
N HIS A 183 6.85 -43.06 -46.34
CA HIS A 183 5.53 -42.77 -46.93
C HIS A 183 5.02 -41.39 -46.47
N GLY A 184 4.92 -40.47 -47.43
CA GLY A 184 4.28 -39.18 -47.24
C GLY A 184 2.75 -39.25 -47.33
N GLN A 185 2.07 -38.31 -46.67
CA GLN A 185 0.82 -37.70 -47.15
C GLN A 185 0.44 -36.47 -46.30
N GLY A 186 0.27 -35.32 -46.97
CA GLY A 186 -0.84 -34.38 -46.70
C GLY A 186 -0.72 -33.35 -45.57
N MET A 187 -0.34 -32.11 -45.95
CA MET A 187 -0.66 -30.83 -45.27
C MET A 187 -2.17 -30.67 -44.91
N PRO A 188 -2.61 -29.70 -44.06
CA PRO A 188 -1.89 -28.47 -43.70
C PRO A 188 -1.87 -28.06 -42.21
N HIS A 189 -0.93 -27.15 -41.96
CA HIS A 189 -0.94 -26.13 -40.93
C HIS A 189 -2.33 -25.58 -40.56
N GLN A 190 -2.69 -25.67 -39.28
CA GLN A 190 -3.61 -24.72 -38.66
C GLN A 190 -3.38 -24.68 -37.15
N HIS A 191 -2.73 -23.61 -36.70
CA HIS A 191 -2.92 -22.89 -35.42
C HIS A 191 -1.72 -21.95 -35.14
N ASN A 192 -1.27 -21.21 -36.16
CA ASN A 192 -0.60 -19.91 -35.98
C ASN A 192 -1.58 -18.82 -36.42
N SER A 193 -2.63 -18.62 -35.62
CA SER A 193 -3.57 -17.49 -35.79
C SER A 193 -4.29 -17.07 -34.51
N ALA A 194 -3.97 -17.65 -33.35
CA ALA A 194 -4.51 -17.20 -32.07
C ALA A 194 -3.60 -16.19 -31.35
N ALA A 195 -2.27 -16.31 -31.52
CA ALA A 195 -1.30 -15.41 -30.88
C ALA A 195 -1.23 -14.01 -31.53
N VAL A 196 -1.68 -13.88 -32.79
CA VAL A 196 -1.68 -12.60 -33.52
C VAL A 196 -3.03 -11.86 -33.42
N ALA A 197 -4.11 -12.56 -33.05
CA ALA A 197 -5.46 -11.97 -32.96
C ALA A 197 -5.71 -11.18 -31.66
N ALA A 198 -4.85 -11.32 -30.65
CA ALA A 198 -4.96 -10.56 -29.39
C ALA A 198 -4.18 -9.23 -29.40
N ALA A 199 -3.54 -8.87 -30.52
CA ALA A 199 -2.72 -7.66 -30.65
C ALA A 199 -3.53 -6.35 -30.85
N GLN A 200 -4.86 -6.41 -30.77
CA GLN A 200 -5.75 -5.30 -31.12
C GLN A 200 -6.64 -4.80 -29.98
N GLN A 201 -6.41 -5.26 -28.75
CA GLN A 201 -7.06 -4.68 -27.57
C GLN A 201 -5.99 -4.35 -26.53
N GLY A 202 -5.97 -3.09 -26.11
CA GLY A 202 -4.95 -2.53 -25.24
C GLY A 202 -4.85 -3.25 -23.89
N GLY A 203 -3.63 -3.51 -23.47
CA GLY A 203 -3.28 -4.10 -22.18
C GLY A 203 -2.80 -5.54 -22.34
N TYR A 204 -1.49 -5.77 -22.22
CA TYR A 204 -0.97 -7.13 -22.09
C TYR A 204 -1.45 -7.72 -20.75
N GLU A 205 -2.42 -8.63 -20.82
CA GLU A 205 -2.90 -9.37 -19.66
C GLU A 205 -1.87 -10.42 -19.25
N ILE A 206 -1.50 -10.42 -17.96
CA ILE A 206 -0.64 -11.46 -17.38
C ILE A 206 -1.34 -12.82 -17.57
N PRO A 207 -0.70 -13.84 -18.18
CA PRO A 207 -1.29 -15.16 -18.37
C PRO A 207 -1.91 -15.70 -17.07
N ALA A 208 -3.04 -16.39 -17.14
CA ALA A 208 -3.82 -16.74 -15.95
C ALA A 208 -3.01 -17.44 -14.83
N ARG A 209 -2.07 -18.32 -15.19
CA ARG A 209 -1.12 -18.98 -14.27
C ARG A 209 -0.13 -18.00 -13.65
N LEU A 210 0.38 -17.05 -14.42
CA LEU A 210 1.28 -16.01 -13.93
C LEU A 210 0.53 -14.96 -13.12
N ARG A 211 -0.78 -14.76 -13.37
CA ARG A 211 -1.61 -13.83 -12.62
C ARG A 211 -1.84 -14.31 -11.19
N THR A 212 -2.11 -15.60 -10.99
CA THR A 212 -2.23 -16.16 -9.63
C THR A 212 -0.90 -16.08 -8.88
N LEU A 213 0.19 -16.44 -9.54
CA LEU A 213 1.54 -16.30 -8.99
C LEU A 213 1.89 -14.83 -8.68
N HIS A 214 1.59 -13.92 -9.61
CA HIS A 214 1.79 -12.48 -9.46
C HIS A 214 1.03 -11.93 -8.25
N ASN A 215 -0.24 -12.28 -8.11
CA ASN A 215 -1.06 -11.86 -6.98
C ASN A 215 -0.49 -12.39 -5.65
N LEU A 216 -0.04 -13.64 -5.63
CA LEU A 216 0.57 -14.25 -4.45
C LEU A 216 1.90 -13.57 -4.08
N VAL A 217 2.75 -13.27 -5.08
CA VAL A 217 4.00 -12.54 -4.89
C VAL A 217 3.75 -11.13 -4.36
N ILE A 218 2.77 -10.40 -4.93
CA ILE A 218 2.39 -9.07 -4.45
C ILE A 218 1.89 -9.16 -3.00
N GLN A 219 1.05 -10.15 -2.69
CA GLN A 219 0.52 -10.35 -1.35
C GLN A 219 1.63 -10.61 -0.32
N TYR A 220 2.61 -11.45 -0.65
CA TYR A 220 3.76 -11.68 0.24
C TYR A 220 4.65 -10.45 0.35
N ALA A 221 4.90 -9.74 -0.76
CA ALA A 221 5.68 -8.51 -0.77
C ALA A 221 5.02 -7.40 0.07
N SER A 222 3.69 -7.23 -0.04
CA SER A 222 2.94 -6.24 0.74
C SER A 222 2.91 -6.55 2.24
N GLN A 223 3.06 -7.83 2.62
CA GLN A 223 3.22 -8.27 4.00
C GLN A 223 4.67 -8.12 4.51
N GLY A 224 5.60 -7.67 3.66
CA GLY A 224 7.03 -7.62 3.97
C GLY A 224 7.71 -9.00 3.99
N ARG A 225 7.02 -10.06 3.57
CA ARG A 225 7.51 -11.46 3.52
C ARG A 225 8.36 -11.73 2.28
N TYR A 226 9.43 -10.95 2.14
CA TYR A 226 10.34 -11.03 1.00
C TYR A 226 11.10 -12.36 0.91
N GLU A 227 11.28 -13.04 2.05
CA GLU A 227 11.89 -14.35 2.16
C GLU A 227 11.09 -15.45 1.44
N VAL A 228 9.78 -15.26 1.25
CA VAL A 228 8.93 -16.17 0.48
C VAL A 228 8.76 -15.67 -0.95
N ALA A 229 8.52 -14.38 -1.13
CA ALA A 229 8.25 -13.79 -2.44
C ALA A 229 9.42 -13.96 -3.43
N VAL A 230 10.67 -13.77 -2.97
CA VAL A 230 11.85 -13.84 -3.85
C VAL A 230 12.14 -15.27 -4.31
N PRO A 231 12.22 -16.30 -3.44
CA PRO A 231 12.40 -17.68 -3.90
C PRO A 231 11.28 -18.16 -4.81
N LEU A 232 10.03 -17.80 -4.51
CA LEU A 232 8.88 -18.14 -5.34
C LEU A 232 9.00 -17.57 -6.77
N CYS A 233 9.43 -16.30 -6.89
CA CYS A 233 9.70 -15.70 -8.20
C CYS A 233 10.85 -16.36 -8.93
N LYS A 234 11.95 -16.70 -8.23
CA LYS A 234 13.12 -17.36 -8.83
C LYS A 234 12.78 -18.75 -9.33
N GLN A 235 12.07 -19.55 -8.54
CA GLN A 235 11.61 -20.88 -8.95
C GLN A 235 10.74 -20.80 -10.19
N ALA A 236 9.78 -19.87 -10.21
CA ALA A 236 8.91 -19.69 -11.36
C ALA A 236 9.65 -19.20 -12.62
N LEU A 237 10.68 -18.38 -12.46
CA LEU A 237 11.57 -18.00 -13.57
C LEU A 237 12.31 -19.22 -14.12
N GLU A 238 12.92 -20.04 -13.27
CA GLU A 238 13.62 -21.25 -13.69
C GLU A 238 12.69 -22.24 -14.42
N ASP A 239 11.46 -22.41 -13.92
CA ASP A 239 10.46 -23.27 -14.54
C ASP A 239 10.00 -22.73 -15.91
N LEU A 240 9.84 -21.41 -16.04
CA LEU A 240 9.51 -20.76 -17.31
C LEU A 240 10.65 -20.84 -18.32
N GLU A 241 11.89 -20.63 -17.89
CA GLU A 241 13.06 -20.72 -18.75
C GLU A 241 13.26 -22.14 -19.28
N LYS A 242 13.02 -23.16 -18.45
CA LYS A 242 13.06 -24.58 -18.88
C LYS A 242 11.97 -24.95 -19.88
N THR A 243 10.77 -24.37 -19.74
CA THR A 243 9.61 -24.76 -20.56
C THR A 243 9.49 -23.95 -21.86
N SER A 244 9.77 -22.65 -21.80
CA SER A 244 9.48 -21.70 -22.88
C SER A 244 10.73 -21.02 -23.44
N GLY A 245 11.88 -21.20 -22.78
CA GLY A 245 13.12 -20.49 -23.11
C GLY A 245 13.18 -19.07 -22.50
N HIS A 246 14.40 -18.54 -22.38
CA HIS A 246 14.66 -17.26 -21.73
C HIS A 246 14.10 -16.05 -22.50
N ASP A 247 14.10 -16.09 -23.83
CA ASP A 247 13.58 -15.01 -24.68
C ASP A 247 12.03 -14.98 -24.76
N HIS A 248 11.29 -15.64 -23.86
CA HIS A 248 9.82 -15.66 -23.89
C HIS A 248 9.19 -14.45 -23.15
N PRO A 249 8.07 -13.85 -23.64
CA PRO A 249 7.41 -12.70 -22.98
C PRO A 249 7.01 -12.93 -21.51
N ASP A 250 6.74 -14.18 -21.14
CA ASP A 250 6.40 -14.57 -19.77
C ASP A 250 7.58 -14.48 -18.81
N VAL A 251 8.79 -14.80 -19.30
CA VAL A 251 10.03 -14.61 -18.53
C VAL A 251 10.22 -13.12 -18.27
N ALA A 252 10.04 -12.26 -19.27
CA ALA A 252 10.09 -10.81 -19.09
C ALA A 252 9.04 -10.29 -18.09
N THR A 253 7.86 -10.90 -18.06
CA THR A 253 6.81 -10.56 -17.08
C THR A 253 7.23 -10.94 -15.67
N MET A 254 7.77 -12.14 -15.47
CA MET A 254 8.27 -12.58 -14.16
C MET A 254 9.51 -11.81 -13.69
N LEU A 255 10.43 -11.45 -14.59
CA LEU A 255 11.57 -10.58 -14.30
C LEU A 255 11.11 -9.21 -13.81
N ASN A 256 10.09 -8.63 -14.47
CA ASN A 256 9.50 -7.36 -14.03
C ASN A 256 8.86 -7.47 -12.64
N ILE A 257 8.19 -8.59 -12.33
CA ILE A 257 7.62 -8.83 -11.00
C ILE A 257 8.72 -8.92 -9.93
N LEU A 258 9.76 -9.71 -10.17
CA LEU A 258 10.89 -9.83 -9.25
C LEU A 258 11.61 -8.49 -9.05
N ALA A 259 11.72 -7.69 -10.11
CA ALA A 259 12.31 -6.35 -10.02
C ALA A 259 11.50 -5.40 -9.11
N LEU A 260 10.17 -5.49 -9.11
CA LEU A 260 9.32 -4.73 -8.18
C LEU A 260 9.55 -5.18 -6.74
N VAL A 261 9.65 -6.49 -6.50
CA VAL A 261 9.97 -7.03 -5.17
C VAL A 261 11.35 -6.54 -4.67
N TYR A 262 12.35 -6.47 -5.56
CA TYR A 262 13.66 -5.90 -5.23
C TYR A 262 13.66 -4.39 -5.05
N ARG A 263 12.84 -3.66 -5.80
CA ARG A 263 12.63 -2.22 -5.58
C ARG A 263 12.12 -1.95 -4.17
N ASP A 264 11.16 -2.76 -3.71
CA ASP A 264 10.53 -2.58 -2.39
C ASP A 264 11.49 -2.95 -1.25
N GLN A 265 12.50 -3.80 -1.52
CA GLN A 265 13.65 -4.06 -0.64
C GLN A 265 14.80 -3.03 -0.77
N ASN A 266 14.61 -1.96 -1.55
CA ASN A 266 15.65 -0.97 -1.88
C ASN A 266 16.89 -1.54 -2.61
N LYS A 267 16.81 -2.76 -3.18
CA LYS A 267 17.83 -3.42 -4.01
C LYS A 267 17.78 -2.92 -5.45
N TYR A 268 18.05 -1.62 -5.62
CA TYR A 268 17.83 -0.92 -6.90
C TYR A 268 18.80 -1.32 -8.01
N LYS A 269 19.97 -1.89 -7.69
CA LYS A 269 20.93 -2.34 -8.73
C LYS A 269 20.45 -3.63 -9.38
N GLU A 270 20.03 -4.57 -8.54
CA GLU A 270 19.48 -5.86 -8.91
C GLU A 270 18.18 -5.68 -9.68
N ALA A 271 17.28 -4.83 -9.19
CA ALA A 271 16.04 -4.49 -9.89
C ALA A 271 16.29 -3.88 -11.28
N ALA A 272 17.30 -3.00 -11.41
CA ALA A 272 17.64 -2.40 -12.71
C ALA A 272 18.24 -3.43 -13.68
N HIS A 273 19.03 -4.39 -13.20
CA HIS A 273 19.53 -5.48 -14.04
C HIS A 273 18.39 -6.32 -14.61
N LEU A 274 17.46 -6.77 -13.74
CA LEU A 274 16.30 -7.57 -14.15
C LEU A 274 15.40 -6.84 -15.15
N LEU A 275 15.17 -5.53 -14.97
CA LEU A 275 14.36 -4.77 -15.92
C LEU A 275 15.06 -4.50 -17.24
N ASN A 276 16.39 -4.36 -17.27
CA ASN A 276 17.14 -4.27 -18.54
C ASN A 276 17.04 -5.59 -19.31
N ASP A 277 17.10 -6.71 -18.61
CA ASP A 277 16.93 -8.04 -19.20
C ASP A 277 15.50 -8.22 -19.75
N ALA A 278 14.48 -7.90 -18.93
CA ALA A 278 13.08 -7.89 -19.36
C ALA A 278 12.82 -6.94 -20.54
N LEU A 279 13.54 -5.81 -20.62
CA LEU A 279 13.44 -4.87 -21.75
C LEU A 279 13.99 -5.51 -23.03
N SER A 280 15.16 -6.14 -22.97
CA SER A 280 15.79 -6.85 -24.09
C SER A 280 14.86 -7.93 -24.65
N ILE A 281 14.29 -8.76 -23.79
CA ILE A 281 13.33 -9.81 -24.18
C ILE A 281 12.09 -9.20 -24.83
N ARG A 282 11.49 -8.15 -24.24
CA ARG A 282 10.29 -7.49 -24.78
C ARG A 282 10.55 -6.81 -26.12
N GLU A 283 11.71 -6.20 -26.32
CA GLU A 283 12.06 -5.59 -27.60
C GLU A 283 12.23 -6.62 -28.72
N LYS A 284 12.82 -7.78 -28.42
CA LYS A 284 12.96 -8.88 -29.39
C LYS A 284 11.62 -9.53 -29.74
N THR A 285 10.77 -9.77 -28.74
CA THR A 285 9.54 -10.54 -28.90
C THR A 285 8.35 -9.74 -29.38
N LEU A 286 8.16 -8.53 -28.84
CA LEU A 286 6.98 -7.69 -29.07
C LEU A 286 7.28 -6.50 -29.99
N GLY A 287 8.56 -6.22 -30.25
CA GLY A 287 9.01 -5.07 -31.02
C GLY A 287 9.22 -3.81 -30.16
N LYS A 288 10.02 -2.88 -30.70
CA LYS A 288 10.53 -1.69 -29.98
C LYS A 288 9.46 -0.67 -29.58
N ASP A 289 8.33 -0.66 -30.29
CA ASP A 289 7.23 0.30 -30.11
C ASP A 289 6.04 -0.29 -29.33
N HIS A 290 6.20 -1.45 -28.71
CA HIS A 290 5.11 -2.10 -27.99
C HIS A 290 4.84 -1.42 -26.63
N PRO A 291 3.57 -1.30 -26.18
CA PRO A 291 3.24 -0.71 -24.87
C PRO A 291 3.95 -1.35 -23.67
N ALA A 292 4.22 -2.66 -23.73
CA ALA A 292 4.98 -3.36 -22.68
C ALA A 292 6.44 -2.88 -22.58
N VAL A 293 7.05 -2.47 -23.71
CA VAL A 293 8.38 -1.85 -23.73
C VAL A 293 8.33 -0.48 -23.05
N ALA A 294 7.32 0.34 -23.35
CA ALA A 294 7.11 1.63 -22.68
C ALA A 294 6.91 1.47 -21.16
N ALA A 295 6.18 0.44 -20.71
CA ALA A 295 6.02 0.14 -19.30
C ALA A 295 7.36 -0.23 -18.62
N THR A 296 8.18 -1.08 -19.25
CA THR A 296 9.51 -1.43 -18.72
C THR A 296 10.44 -0.22 -18.65
N LEU A 297 10.47 0.59 -19.72
CA LEU A 297 11.27 1.82 -19.78
C LEU A 297 10.90 2.80 -18.68
N ASN A 298 9.60 2.99 -18.42
CA ASN A 298 9.13 3.83 -17.31
C ASN A 298 9.59 3.27 -15.94
N ASN A 299 9.47 1.97 -15.72
CA ASN A 299 9.93 1.35 -14.46
C ASN A 299 11.45 1.51 -14.26
N LEU A 300 12.24 1.35 -15.32
CA LEU A 300 13.68 1.62 -15.30
C LEU A 300 13.98 3.09 -14.97
N ALA A 301 13.28 4.03 -15.61
CA ALA A 301 13.45 5.45 -15.35
C ALA A 301 13.16 5.80 -13.88
N VAL A 302 12.11 5.23 -13.29
CA VAL A 302 11.79 5.40 -11.87
C VAL A 302 12.90 4.84 -10.97
N LEU A 303 13.44 3.65 -11.28
CA LEU A 303 14.56 3.07 -10.53
C LEU A 303 15.82 3.94 -10.60
N TYR A 304 16.18 4.44 -11.78
CA TYR A 304 17.31 5.35 -11.93
C TYR A 304 17.07 6.68 -11.20
N GLY A 305 15.84 7.20 -11.23
CA GLY A 305 15.43 8.38 -10.47
C GLY A 305 15.61 8.19 -8.96
N LYS A 306 15.15 7.07 -8.40
CA LYS A 306 15.35 6.73 -6.97
C LYS A 306 16.82 6.62 -6.57
N ARG A 307 17.71 6.27 -7.51
CA ARG A 307 19.17 6.24 -7.33
C ARG A 307 19.85 7.60 -7.51
N GLY A 308 19.11 8.65 -7.87
CA GLY A 308 19.66 9.97 -8.20
C GLY A 308 20.30 10.06 -9.59
N LYS A 309 20.17 9.03 -10.43
CA LYS A 309 20.70 8.98 -11.80
C LYS A 309 19.72 9.61 -12.80
N TYR A 310 19.32 10.86 -12.57
CA TYR A 310 18.28 11.53 -13.36
C TYR A 310 18.64 11.69 -14.85
N LYS A 311 19.92 11.90 -15.17
CA LYS A 311 20.41 12.00 -16.55
C LYS A 311 20.28 10.69 -17.34
N GLU A 312 20.39 9.54 -16.66
CA GLU A 312 20.19 8.22 -17.28
C GLU A 312 18.69 7.89 -17.39
N ALA A 313 17.87 8.39 -16.48
CA ALA A 313 16.42 8.17 -16.45
C ALA A 313 15.66 8.96 -17.54
N GLU A 314 16.07 10.20 -17.82
CA GLU A 314 15.40 11.09 -18.78
C GLU A 314 15.23 10.48 -20.19
N PRO A 315 16.28 9.94 -20.87
CA PRO A 315 16.11 9.38 -22.20
C PRO A 315 15.18 8.15 -22.23
N LEU A 316 15.19 7.33 -21.16
CA LEU A 316 14.28 6.19 -21.04
C LEU A 316 12.83 6.65 -20.91
N CYS A 317 12.59 7.69 -20.11
CA CYS A 317 11.27 8.28 -19.91
C CYS A 317 10.75 8.96 -21.20
N LYS A 318 11.62 9.67 -21.94
CA LYS A 318 11.29 10.25 -23.26
C LYS A 318 10.94 9.19 -24.28
N ARG A 319 11.72 8.11 -24.37
CA ARG A 319 11.41 6.98 -25.25
C ARG A 319 10.08 6.31 -24.89
N ALA A 320 9.78 6.14 -23.60
CA ALA A 320 8.48 5.62 -23.16
C ALA A 320 7.31 6.55 -23.56
N LEU A 321 7.51 7.86 -23.49
CA LEU A 321 6.54 8.87 -23.93
C LEU A 321 6.27 8.77 -25.43
N GLU A 322 7.32 8.74 -26.25
CA GLU A 322 7.21 8.61 -27.72
C GLU A 322 6.42 7.36 -28.12
N ILE A 323 6.70 6.22 -27.48
CA ILE A 323 5.96 4.97 -27.72
C ILE A 323 4.49 5.12 -27.33
N ARG A 324 4.19 5.68 -26.16
CA ARG A 324 2.80 5.89 -25.71
C ARG A 324 2.04 6.85 -26.61
N GLU A 325 2.66 7.93 -27.06
CA GLU A 325 2.05 8.87 -28.01
C GLU A 325 1.75 8.22 -29.36
N LYS A 326 2.66 7.35 -29.85
CA LYS A 326 2.48 6.64 -31.12
C LYS A 326 1.36 5.61 -31.07
N VAL A 327 1.23 4.88 -29.96
CA VAL A 327 0.25 3.78 -29.83
C VAL A 327 -1.14 4.27 -29.37
N LEU A 328 -1.19 5.18 -28.40
CA LEU A 328 -2.43 5.61 -27.75
C LEU A 328 -2.94 6.98 -28.25
N GLY A 329 -2.09 7.72 -28.94
CA GLY A 329 -2.34 9.11 -29.34
C GLY A 329 -1.89 10.13 -28.28
N LYS A 330 -1.64 11.36 -28.72
CA LYS A 330 -1.07 12.45 -27.89
C LYS A 330 -1.95 12.90 -26.72
N GLU A 331 -3.25 12.67 -26.83
CA GLU A 331 -4.30 13.13 -25.89
C GLU A 331 -4.78 12.03 -24.94
N HIS A 332 -4.04 10.91 -24.81
CA HIS A 332 -4.46 9.79 -23.97
C HIS A 332 -4.04 10.00 -22.50
N PRO A 333 -4.86 9.63 -21.50
CA PRO A 333 -4.51 9.76 -20.07
C PRO A 333 -3.16 9.13 -19.68
N ASP A 334 -2.79 7.99 -20.27
CA ASP A 334 -1.47 7.38 -20.04
C ASP A 334 -0.29 8.24 -20.52
N VAL A 335 -0.49 9.09 -21.55
CA VAL A 335 0.52 10.06 -21.99
C VAL A 335 0.67 11.14 -20.92
N ALA A 336 -0.43 11.63 -20.34
CA ALA A 336 -0.40 12.57 -19.21
C ALA A 336 0.30 11.98 -17.97
N LYS A 337 0.09 10.69 -17.70
CA LYS A 337 0.81 9.99 -16.63
C LYS A 337 2.30 9.93 -16.90
N GLN A 338 2.70 9.63 -18.14
CA GLN A 338 4.11 9.60 -18.53
C GLN A 338 4.76 10.99 -18.49
N LEU A 339 4.03 12.05 -18.89
CA LEU A 339 4.46 13.44 -18.81
C LEU A 339 4.71 13.87 -17.35
N ASN A 340 3.84 13.47 -16.41
CA ASN A 340 4.08 13.72 -14.98
C ASN A 340 5.39 13.10 -14.49
N ASN A 341 5.69 11.86 -14.89
CA ASN A 341 6.95 11.20 -14.52
C ASN A 341 8.17 11.91 -15.13
N LEU A 342 8.08 12.35 -16.39
CA LEU A 342 9.12 13.12 -17.05
C LEU A 342 9.34 14.49 -16.38
N ALA A 343 8.27 15.18 -16.03
CA ALA A 343 8.29 16.44 -15.29
C ALA A 343 9.02 16.28 -13.95
N LEU A 344 8.72 15.23 -13.18
CA LEU A 344 9.40 14.96 -11.92
C LEU A 344 10.91 14.73 -12.10
N LEU A 345 11.32 14.01 -13.16
CA LEU A 345 12.74 13.82 -13.49
C LEU A 345 13.43 15.13 -13.87
N CYS A 346 12.79 15.97 -14.69
CA CYS A 346 13.32 17.30 -15.05
C CYS A 346 13.38 18.24 -13.84
N GLN A 347 12.43 18.15 -12.91
CA GLN A 347 12.40 18.95 -11.69
C GLN A 347 13.58 18.65 -10.77
N ASN A 348 13.95 17.38 -10.65
CA ASN A 348 15.14 16.97 -9.87
C ASN A 348 16.46 17.37 -10.54
N GLN A 349 16.43 17.70 -11.84
CA GLN A 349 17.57 18.26 -12.57
C GLN A 349 17.60 19.80 -12.55
N GLY A 350 16.56 20.46 -12.02
CA GLY A 350 16.44 21.92 -12.00
C GLY A 350 16.01 22.55 -13.34
N LYS A 351 15.49 21.75 -14.28
CA LYS A 351 15.02 22.21 -15.60
C LYS A 351 13.58 22.74 -15.53
N TYR A 352 13.35 23.81 -14.79
CA TYR A 352 12.00 24.23 -14.39
C TYR A 352 11.07 24.60 -15.56
N GLU A 353 11.59 25.17 -16.64
CA GLU A 353 10.79 25.51 -17.84
C GLU A 353 10.20 24.25 -18.50
N GLU A 354 10.99 23.18 -18.63
CA GLU A 354 10.50 21.91 -19.15
C GLU A 354 9.45 21.28 -18.22
N VAL A 355 9.61 21.44 -16.90
CA VAL A 355 8.68 20.90 -15.90
C VAL A 355 7.31 21.54 -16.02
N GLU A 356 7.27 22.87 -16.14
CA GLU A 356 6.01 23.60 -16.36
C GLU A 356 5.33 23.14 -17.64
N TYR A 357 6.07 23.06 -18.75
CA TYR A 357 5.54 22.58 -20.02
C TYR A 357 4.91 21.18 -19.90
N TYR A 358 5.62 20.22 -19.30
CA TYR A 358 5.12 18.85 -19.17
C TYR A 358 3.92 18.73 -18.23
N TYR A 359 3.92 19.44 -17.08
CA TYR A 359 2.77 19.42 -16.17
C TYR A 359 1.55 20.13 -16.74
N CYS A 360 1.71 21.27 -17.42
CA CYS A 360 0.60 21.96 -18.08
C CYS A 360 -0.02 21.07 -19.17
N ARG A 361 0.81 20.43 -20.00
CA ARG A 361 0.35 19.49 -21.01
C ARG A 361 -0.36 18.28 -20.40
N ALA A 362 0.16 17.72 -19.31
CA ALA A 362 -0.50 16.62 -18.61
C ALA A 362 -1.85 17.03 -18.01
N LEU A 363 -1.93 18.25 -17.47
CA LEU A 363 -3.14 18.80 -16.88
C LEU A 363 -4.23 18.99 -17.95
N GLU A 364 -3.89 19.56 -19.10
CA GLU A 364 -4.80 19.74 -20.23
C GLU A 364 -5.42 18.41 -20.68
N ILE A 365 -4.59 17.37 -20.83
CA ILE A 365 -5.07 16.03 -21.20
C ILE A 365 -6.03 15.47 -20.15
N TYR A 366 -5.68 15.56 -18.86
CA TYR A 366 -6.56 15.03 -17.79
C TYR A 366 -7.88 15.80 -17.69
N GLU A 367 -7.86 17.13 -17.77
CA GLU A 367 -9.06 17.97 -17.71
C GLU A 367 -9.98 17.69 -18.90
N CYS A 368 -9.44 17.56 -20.12
CA CYS A 368 -10.23 17.28 -21.31
C CYS A 368 -10.78 15.84 -21.37
N ARG A 369 -10.05 14.84 -20.85
CA ARG A 369 -10.42 13.41 -21.00
C ARG A 369 -11.16 12.81 -19.82
N LEU A 370 -10.74 13.13 -18.60
CA LEU A 370 -11.27 12.54 -17.37
C LEU A 370 -12.24 13.49 -16.65
N GLY A 371 -12.16 14.79 -16.97
CA GLY A 371 -12.95 15.84 -16.35
C GLY A 371 -12.25 16.46 -15.13
N PRO A 372 -12.75 17.62 -14.67
CA PRO A 372 -12.09 18.42 -13.62
C PRO A 372 -12.16 17.81 -12.22
N ASP A 373 -13.01 16.80 -12.00
CA ASP A 373 -13.17 16.07 -10.74
C ASP A 373 -12.17 14.94 -10.52
N ASP A 374 -11.39 14.60 -11.55
CA ASP A 374 -10.54 13.43 -11.50
C ASP A 374 -9.37 13.62 -10.51
N PRO A 375 -9.05 12.60 -9.69
CA PRO A 375 -7.93 12.69 -8.75
C PRO A 375 -6.58 13.03 -9.41
N ASN A 376 -6.37 12.65 -10.68
CA ASN A 376 -5.13 12.95 -11.40
C ASN A 376 -5.01 14.43 -11.76
N VAL A 377 -6.12 15.16 -11.95
CA VAL A 377 -6.12 16.62 -12.12
C VAL A 377 -5.60 17.27 -10.83
N ALA A 378 -6.17 16.92 -9.68
CA ALA A 378 -5.73 17.45 -8.39
C ALA A 378 -4.26 17.12 -8.07
N LYS A 379 -3.82 15.89 -8.37
CA LYS A 379 -2.41 15.47 -8.21
C LYS A 379 -1.48 16.27 -9.11
N THR A 380 -1.83 16.45 -10.38
CA THR A 380 -1.01 17.20 -11.35
C THR A 380 -0.93 18.68 -10.96
N LYS A 381 -2.04 19.30 -10.54
CA LYS A 381 -2.05 20.67 -10.01
C LYS A 381 -1.17 20.83 -8.76
N ASN A 382 -1.21 19.86 -7.84
CA ASN A 382 -0.30 19.87 -6.67
C ASN A 382 1.17 19.76 -7.07
N ASN A 383 1.50 18.90 -8.04
CA ASN A 383 2.87 18.74 -8.54
C ASN A 383 3.37 20.01 -9.24
N LEU A 384 2.52 20.65 -10.04
CA LEU A 384 2.80 21.93 -10.68
C LEU A 384 2.97 23.05 -9.65
N ALA A 385 2.10 23.13 -8.64
CA ALA A 385 2.24 24.08 -7.54
C ALA A 385 3.56 23.89 -6.78
N SER A 386 3.99 22.63 -6.55
CA SER A 386 5.31 22.33 -5.98
C SER A 386 6.47 22.81 -6.87
N CYS A 387 6.32 22.74 -8.20
CA CYS A 387 7.27 23.34 -9.13
C CYS A 387 7.36 24.86 -8.95
N TYR A 388 6.22 25.55 -8.90
CA TYR A 388 6.16 27.00 -8.67
C TYR A 388 6.74 27.41 -7.32
N LEU A 389 6.50 26.64 -6.25
CA LEU A 389 7.12 26.88 -4.95
C LEU A 389 8.65 26.83 -5.01
N LYS A 390 9.23 25.88 -5.75
CA LYS A 390 10.70 25.76 -5.92
C LYS A 390 11.29 26.92 -6.73
N GLN A 391 10.51 27.52 -7.62
CA GLN A 391 10.90 28.70 -8.41
C GLN A 391 10.66 30.03 -7.68
N GLY A 392 9.96 30.02 -6.54
CA GLY A 392 9.55 31.24 -5.84
C GLY A 392 8.31 31.93 -6.44
N LYS A 393 7.59 31.28 -7.35
CA LYS A 393 6.33 31.77 -7.93
C LYS A 393 5.15 31.47 -7.00
N TYR A 394 5.17 32.06 -5.80
CA TYR A 394 4.23 31.72 -4.72
C TYR A 394 2.76 32.05 -5.04
N LYS A 395 2.51 33.12 -5.80
CA LYS A 395 1.15 33.53 -6.18
C LYS A 395 0.47 32.50 -7.09
N GLU A 396 1.22 31.95 -8.04
CA GLU A 396 0.73 30.92 -8.97
C GLU A 396 0.46 29.61 -8.24
N ALA A 397 1.33 29.22 -7.30
CA ALA A 397 1.10 28.07 -6.43
C ALA A 397 -0.15 28.25 -5.54
N GLU A 398 -0.37 29.46 -5.01
CA GLU A 398 -1.56 29.77 -4.20
C GLU A 398 -2.85 29.61 -5.02
N ILE A 399 -2.88 30.10 -6.27
CA ILE A 399 -4.02 29.97 -7.17
C ILE A 399 -4.35 28.49 -7.39
N LEU A 400 -3.36 27.67 -7.75
CA LEU A 400 -3.56 26.24 -7.97
C LEU A 400 -4.07 25.50 -6.74
N TYR A 401 -3.57 25.81 -5.55
CA TYR A 401 -4.08 25.19 -4.32
C TYR A 401 -5.52 25.61 -4.02
N LYS A 402 -5.89 26.87 -4.26
CA LYS A 402 -7.27 27.35 -4.12
C LYS A 402 -8.22 26.66 -5.10
N GLU A 403 -7.80 26.46 -6.35
CA GLU A 403 -8.60 25.72 -7.34
C GLU A 403 -8.90 24.29 -6.88
N ILE A 404 -7.89 23.57 -6.38
CA ILE A 404 -8.06 22.19 -5.87
C ILE A 404 -9.06 22.18 -4.71
N LEU A 405 -8.91 23.08 -3.73
CA LEU A 405 -9.80 23.12 -2.56
C LEU A 405 -11.22 23.56 -2.91
N THR A 406 -11.37 24.52 -3.82
CA THR A 406 -12.67 25.00 -4.29
C THR A 406 -13.39 23.88 -5.03
N ARG A 407 -12.70 23.17 -5.91
CA ARG A 407 -13.31 22.07 -6.65
C ARG A 407 -13.68 20.89 -5.77
N ALA A 408 -12.85 20.56 -4.79
CA ALA A 408 -13.14 19.55 -3.77
C ALA A 408 -14.34 19.95 -2.90
N HIS A 409 -14.51 21.24 -2.61
CA HIS A 409 -15.67 21.77 -1.90
C HIS A 409 -16.94 21.69 -2.75
N GLU A 410 -16.91 22.15 -3.99
CA GLU A 410 -18.06 22.10 -4.90
C GLU A 410 -18.56 20.68 -5.14
N LYS A 411 -17.65 19.70 -5.23
CA LYS A 411 -18.00 18.30 -5.40
C LYS A 411 -18.84 17.74 -4.24
N GLU A 412 -18.52 18.13 -3.02
CA GLU A 412 -19.19 17.59 -1.81
C GLU A 412 -20.40 18.42 -1.37
N PHE A 413 -20.41 19.73 -1.64
CA PHE A 413 -21.38 20.66 -1.07
C PHE A 413 -22.22 21.43 -2.11
N GLY A 414 -21.96 21.27 -3.41
CA GLY A 414 -22.65 21.99 -4.48
C GLY A 414 -22.04 23.37 -4.79
N SER A 415 -22.71 24.15 -5.67
CA SER A 415 -22.25 25.48 -6.09
C SER A 415 -22.01 26.39 -4.90
N VAL A 416 -20.89 27.12 -4.91
CA VAL A 416 -20.57 28.14 -3.90
C VAL A 416 -21.40 29.40 -4.20
N ASP A 417 -22.72 29.30 -4.08
CA ASP A 417 -23.59 30.46 -4.19
C ASP A 417 -23.48 31.27 -2.89
N GLY A 418 -23.29 32.58 -3.03
CA GLY A 418 -22.90 33.51 -1.96
C GLY A 418 -23.91 33.70 -0.82
N GLU A 419 -24.97 32.89 -0.74
CA GLU A 419 -26.03 32.98 0.27
C GLU A 419 -25.74 32.18 1.56
N HIS A 420 -24.73 31.30 1.57
CA HIS A 420 -24.24 30.65 2.79
C HIS A 420 -22.99 31.32 3.35
N ARG A 421 -23.04 32.63 3.61
CA ARG A 421 -22.14 33.23 4.60
C ARG A 421 -22.65 32.86 6.00
N ASP A 422 -22.34 31.62 6.41
CA ASP A 422 -22.51 31.21 7.80
C ASP A 422 -21.78 32.23 8.69
N ASN A 423 -22.46 32.71 9.73
CA ASN A 423 -22.02 33.73 10.69
C ASN A 423 -20.89 33.19 11.60
N THR A 424 -19.82 32.68 10.98
CA THR A 424 -18.63 32.11 11.60
C THR A 424 -17.44 33.03 11.36
N PRO A 425 -16.44 33.07 12.26
CA PRO A 425 -15.35 34.07 12.21
C PRO A 425 -14.44 34.01 10.96
N TYR A 426 -14.71 33.12 10.01
CA TYR A 426 -13.81 32.76 8.89
C TYR A 426 -14.44 32.91 7.50
N GLY A 427 -15.58 33.61 7.38
CA GLY A 427 -16.28 33.81 6.11
C GLY A 427 -15.46 34.50 5.00
N GLU A 428 -14.37 35.20 5.34
CA GLU A 428 -13.47 35.85 4.37
C GLU A 428 -12.53 34.89 3.62
N TYR A 429 -12.28 33.69 4.15
CA TYR A 429 -11.36 32.71 3.56
C TYR A 429 -12.05 31.59 2.77
N GLY A 430 -13.34 31.75 2.46
CA GLY A 430 -14.12 30.76 1.71
C GLY A 430 -14.44 29.50 2.52
N GLY A 431 -15.44 28.73 2.07
CA GLY A 431 -15.92 27.51 2.72
C GLY A 431 -14.92 26.34 2.75
N TRP A 432 -13.63 26.57 2.50
CA TRP A 432 -12.60 25.52 2.36
C TRP A 432 -12.40 24.68 3.62
N TYR A 433 -12.76 25.19 4.80
CA TYR A 433 -12.79 24.40 6.04
C TYR A 433 -13.81 23.25 6.00
N LYS A 434 -14.83 23.32 5.13
CA LYS A 434 -15.80 22.24 4.91
C LYS A 434 -15.23 21.13 4.02
N ALA A 435 -14.24 21.43 3.16
CA ALA A 435 -13.56 20.43 2.30
C ALA A 435 -12.75 19.38 3.10
N CYS A 436 -12.60 19.56 4.41
CA CYS A 436 -11.92 18.63 5.31
C CYS A 436 -12.65 17.31 5.54
N LYS A 437 -13.94 17.22 5.12
CA LYS A 437 -14.68 15.96 5.10
C LYS A 437 -14.23 15.03 3.96
N VAL A 438 -13.47 15.56 2.99
CA VAL A 438 -12.91 14.77 1.89
C VAL A 438 -11.67 14.04 2.40
N ASN A 439 -11.78 12.74 2.63
CA ASN A 439 -10.66 11.86 2.98
C ASN A 439 -9.73 11.59 1.76
N SER A 440 -9.20 12.64 1.14
CA SER A 440 -8.22 12.54 0.06
C SER A 440 -6.83 12.98 0.56
N PRO A 441 -5.80 12.11 0.48
CA PRO A 441 -4.43 12.48 0.82
C PRO A 441 -3.93 13.70 0.04
N THR A 442 -4.38 13.86 -1.21
CA THR A 442 -4.03 14.98 -2.09
C THR A 442 -4.59 16.30 -1.57
N VAL A 443 -5.87 16.33 -1.17
CA VAL A 443 -6.51 17.52 -0.56
C VAL A 443 -5.85 17.88 0.76
N ASN A 444 -5.46 16.89 1.57
CA ASN A 444 -4.76 17.12 2.82
C ASN A 444 -3.37 17.78 2.59
N THR A 445 -2.62 17.31 1.59
CA THR A 445 -1.35 17.94 1.18
C THR A 445 -1.56 19.37 0.68
N THR A 446 -2.62 19.64 -0.07
CA THR A 446 -3.00 20.99 -0.52
C THR A 446 -3.31 21.92 0.65
N LEU A 447 -4.09 21.46 1.64
CA LEU A 447 -4.40 22.23 2.86
C LEU A 447 -3.12 22.62 3.62
N ARG A 448 -2.20 21.67 3.82
CA ARG A 448 -0.91 21.95 4.48
C ARG A 448 -0.05 22.94 3.71
N ASN A 449 0.09 22.74 2.39
CA ASN A 449 0.93 23.60 1.56
C ASN A 449 0.37 25.02 1.46
N LEU A 450 -0.95 25.17 1.38
CA LEU A 450 -1.61 26.48 1.40
C LEU A 450 -1.49 27.15 2.78
N GLY A 451 -1.64 26.40 3.87
CA GLY A 451 -1.39 26.91 5.23
C GLY A 451 0.05 27.41 5.39
N ALA A 452 1.04 26.67 4.88
CA ALA A 452 2.43 27.10 4.88
C ALA A 452 2.66 28.38 4.04
N LEU A 453 1.98 28.53 2.90
CA LEU A 453 2.00 29.77 2.12
C LEU A 453 1.43 30.96 2.89
N TYR A 454 0.30 30.79 3.58
CA TYR A 454 -0.30 31.85 4.40
C TYR A 454 0.54 32.22 5.61
N ARG A 455 1.20 31.26 6.25
CA ARG A 455 2.19 31.51 7.31
C ARG A 455 3.31 32.41 6.79
N ARG A 456 3.82 32.14 5.58
CA ARG A 456 4.85 32.96 4.91
C ARG A 456 4.36 34.37 4.53
N GLN A 457 3.07 34.53 4.27
CA GLN A 457 2.44 35.83 3.97
C GLN A 457 2.09 36.63 5.25
N GLY A 458 2.29 36.07 6.45
CA GLY A 458 1.91 36.69 7.72
C GLY A 458 0.43 36.52 8.12
N LYS A 459 -0.33 35.71 7.37
CA LYS A 459 -1.75 35.39 7.64
C LYS A 459 -1.85 34.20 8.59
N MET A 460 -1.49 34.40 9.86
CA MET A 460 -1.37 33.32 10.85
C MET A 460 -2.71 32.63 11.14
N GLU A 461 -3.79 33.38 11.28
CA GLU A 461 -5.14 32.84 11.56
C GLU A 461 -5.65 31.92 10.44
N ALA A 462 -5.42 32.31 9.18
CA ALA A 462 -5.77 31.49 8.02
C ALA A 462 -4.88 30.25 7.88
N ALA A 463 -3.61 30.33 8.31
CA ALA A 463 -2.70 29.20 8.30
C ALA A 463 -3.10 28.16 9.35
N ASP A 464 -3.38 28.60 10.58
CA ASP A 464 -3.70 27.71 11.69
C ASP A 464 -5.05 27.02 11.49
N THR A 465 -6.03 27.69 10.88
CA THR A 465 -7.31 27.06 10.49
C THR A 465 -7.13 25.97 9.45
N LEU A 466 -6.35 26.20 8.39
CA LEU A 466 -6.06 25.18 7.37
C LEU A 466 -5.28 23.99 7.93
N GLU A 467 -4.39 24.24 8.90
CA GLU A 467 -3.60 23.20 9.56
C GLU A 467 -4.44 22.34 10.51
N GLU A 468 -5.30 22.96 11.33
CA GLU A 468 -6.29 22.24 12.14
C GLU A 468 -7.21 21.36 11.28
N CYS A 469 -7.64 21.90 10.15
CA CYS A 469 -8.43 21.23 9.14
C CYS A 469 -7.73 19.97 8.59
N ALA A 470 -6.46 20.10 8.20
CA ALA A 470 -5.64 18.97 7.75
C ALA A 470 -5.43 17.91 8.85
N MET A 471 -5.38 18.32 10.12
CA MET A 471 -5.20 17.42 11.28
C MET A 471 -6.49 16.67 11.66
N ARG A 472 -7.67 17.29 11.52
CA ARG A 472 -8.97 16.65 11.81
C ARG A 472 -9.31 15.52 10.83
N SER A 473 -8.98 15.67 9.54
CA SER A 473 -9.09 14.59 8.54
C SER A 473 -8.29 13.34 8.96
N ARG A 474 -7.15 13.50 9.63
CA ARG A 474 -6.34 12.38 10.16
C ARG A 474 -6.97 11.70 11.38
N LYS A 475 -7.74 12.43 12.19
CA LYS A 475 -8.47 11.90 13.37
C LYS A 475 -9.77 11.19 13.00
N GLN A 476 -10.44 11.56 11.90
CA GLN A 476 -11.62 10.82 11.44
C GLN A 476 -11.27 9.43 10.86
N GLY A 477 -10.01 9.18 10.51
CA GLY A 477 -9.50 7.84 10.17
C GLY A 477 -9.08 6.97 11.37
N ILE A 478 -9.13 7.52 12.60
CA ILE A 478 -8.85 6.78 13.84
C ILE A 478 -10.00 7.07 14.79
N ASP A 479 -10.97 6.15 14.82
CA ASP A 479 -12.15 6.23 15.67
C ASP A 479 -11.77 6.62 17.13
N PRO A 480 -12.37 7.67 17.74
CA PRO A 480 -12.05 8.11 19.11
C PRO A 480 -12.31 7.02 20.18
N ILE A 481 -12.97 5.92 19.81
CA ILE A 481 -13.17 4.73 20.65
C ILE A 481 -11.85 4.00 20.93
N HIS A 482 -10.88 4.01 19.99
CA HIS A 482 -9.58 3.37 20.20
C HIS A 482 -8.73 4.07 21.26
N GLN A 483 -8.88 5.39 21.41
CA GLN A 483 -8.11 6.15 22.39
C GLN A 483 -8.64 5.94 23.82
N THR A 484 -9.95 5.71 23.96
CA THR A 484 -10.60 5.44 25.26
C THR A 484 -10.22 4.05 25.78
N ARG A 485 -10.16 3.04 24.90
CA ARG A 485 -9.69 1.68 25.26
C ARG A 485 -8.22 1.62 25.69
N VAL A 486 -7.34 2.43 25.08
CA VAL A 486 -5.92 2.45 25.47
C VAL A 486 -5.72 3.07 26.86
N VAL A 487 -6.59 4.00 27.26
CA VAL A 487 -6.52 4.66 28.58
C VAL A 487 -7.16 3.79 29.68
N GLU A 488 -8.21 3.01 29.36
CA GLU A 488 -8.83 2.07 30.31
C GLU A 488 -7.96 0.83 30.57
N ILE A 489 -7.30 0.27 29.54
CA ILE A 489 -6.39 -0.88 29.69
C ILE A 489 -5.15 -0.52 30.54
N LEU A 490 -4.78 0.76 30.61
CA LEU A 490 -3.67 1.24 31.44
C LEU A 490 -4.05 1.50 32.91
N LYS A 491 -5.33 1.43 33.27
CA LYS A 491 -5.80 1.63 34.66
C LYS A 491 -6.09 0.35 35.43
N ASP A 492 -6.34 -0.77 34.76
CA ASP A 492 -6.74 -2.04 35.41
C ASP A 492 -5.57 -2.98 35.74
N GLY A 493 -4.33 -2.48 35.75
CA GLY A 493 -3.10 -3.30 35.86
C GLY A 493 -2.27 -3.14 37.14
N GLU A 494 -2.78 -2.52 38.21
CA GLU A 494 -2.05 -2.42 39.49
C GLU A 494 -2.47 -3.52 40.48
N GLY A 495 -1.76 -4.65 40.45
CA GLY A 495 -1.82 -5.64 41.52
C GLY A 495 -1.36 -7.05 41.16
N ASP A 496 -0.07 -7.28 40.88
CA ASP A 496 0.83 -7.98 41.82
C ASP A 496 2.26 -8.09 41.25
N ARG A 497 3.20 -8.10 42.17
CA ARG A 497 4.63 -7.85 42.03
C ARG A 497 5.41 -9.14 41.76
N ARG A 498 6.39 -9.10 40.84
CA ARG A 498 7.86 -9.12 41.10
C ARG A 498 8.69 -9.74 39.95
N ARG A 499 9.47 -8.85 39.33
CA ARG A 499 10.91 -8.94 39.01
C ARG A 499 11.45 -10.27 38.44
N SER A 500 11.71 -10.26 37.14
CA SER A 500 13.11 -10.22 36.70
C SER A 500 13.26 -9.31 35.47
N ARG A 501 14.45 -8.73 35.41
CA ARG A 501 14.90 -7.53 34.71
C ARG A 501 15.49 -7.96 33.36
N ASP A 502 14.96 -7.41 32.26
CA ASP A 502 15.75 -6.64 31.28
C ASP A 502 14.83 -5.98 30.23
N SER A 503 14.84 -4.64 30.26
CA SER A 503 14.31 -3.72 29.25
C SER A 503 15.46 -3.45 28.25
N LEU A 504 15.28 -3.18 26.96
CA LEU A 504 14.59 -2.06 26.27
C LEU A 504 14.62 -2.46 24.77
N GLY A 505 13.62 -2.26 23.92
CA GLY A 505 12.87 -1.04 23.67
C GLY A 505 12.79 -0.89 22.14
N GLY A 506 11.69 -1.31 21.54
CA GLY A 506 11.44 -1.24 20.10
C GLY A 506 10.00 -0.83 19.85
N SER A 507 9.78 0.46 19.62
CA SER A 507 8.48 1.02 19.23
C SER A 507 8.15 0.53 17.82
N VAL A 508 7.21 -0.41 17.72
CA VAL A 508 6.70 -0.94 16.45
C VAL A 508 5.63 0.03 15.94
N LYS A 509 6.00 0.84 14.93
CA LYS A 509 5.06 1.61 14.12
C LYS A 509 4.27 0.64 13.24
N TYR A 510 2.95 0.62 13.41
CA TYR A 510 2.03 0.03 12.45
C TYR A 510 1.92 0.96 11.23
N GLU A 511 2.53 0.58 10.11
CA GLU A 511 2.26 1.19 8.81
C GLU A 511 1.26 0.32 8.05
N ASN A 512 0.08 0.90 7.81
CA ASN A 512 -1.02 0.29 7.09
C ASN A 512 -0.66 0.24 5.59
N SER A 513 -0.23 -0.93 5.11
CA SER A 513 0.11 -1.18 3.71
C SER A 513 -1.15 -1.58 2.94
N SER A 514 -1.82 -0.60 2.34
CA SER A 514 -2.83 -0.83 1.31
C SER A 514 -3.10 0.44 0.51
N GLU A 515 -2.21 0.78 -0.41
CA GLU A 515 -2.57 1.47 -1.66
C GLU A 515 -1.40 1.34 -2.63
N ALA A 516 -1.48 0.37 -3.55
CA ALA A 516 -0.63 0.30 -4.73
C ALA A 516 -1.07 1.43 -5.68
N SER A 517 -0.65 2.64 -5.37
CA SER A 517 -0.66 3.81 -6.25
C SER A 517 0.65 4.53 -5.98
N GLU A 518 1.35 4.91 -7.05
CA GLU A 518 2.70 5.48 -7.01
C GLU A 518 2.78 6.72 -6.10
N GLU A 519 3.02 6.50 -4.80
CA GLU A 519 3.33 7.54 -3.84
C GLU A 519 4.82 7.89 -3.97
N VAL A 520 5.09 8.92 -4.75
CA VAL A 520 6.23 9.81 -4.50
C VAL A 520 5.65 11.15 -4.05
N SER A 521 4.95 11.13 -2.92
CA SER A 521 4.54 12.34 -2.22
C SER A 521 5.78 12.93 -1.54
N MET A 522 6.30 14.04 -2.07
CA MET A 522 7.26 14.86 -1.34
C MET A 522 6.51 15.60 -0.22
N GLY A 523 6.51 15.04 0.98
CA GLY A 523 6.38 15.84 2.19
C GLY A 523 7.60 16.76 2.26
N ILE A 524 7.39 18.07 2.15
CA ILE A 524 8.47 19.02 2.41
C ILE A 524 8.45 19.35 3.89
N ASP A 525 9.38 18.76 4.66
CA ASP A 525 9.75 19.29 5.96
C ASP A 525 10.60 20.55 5.72
N TRP A 526 9.93 21.70 5.64
CA TRP A 526 10.59 23.01 5.70
C TRP A 526 10.87 23.35 7.17
N ASN A 527 12.09 23.04 7.62
CA ASN A 527 12.67 23.73 8.76
C ASN A 527 13.09 25.13 8.30
N GLY A 528 12.34 26.15 8.73
CA GLY A 528 12.62 27.53 8.37
C GLY A 528 13.94 28.03 8.97
N VAL A 529 14.91 28.36 8.12
CA VAL A 529 15.91 29.41 8.40
C VAL A 529 16.25 30.10 7.07
N SER A 530 16.18 31.42 7.09
CA SER A 530 16.50 32.37 6.03
C SER A 530 17.96 32.33 5.57
N THR A 531 18.16 32.61 4.28
CA THR A 531 19.46 32.65 3.58
C THR A 531 20.28 33.90 3.88
N THR A 532 21.57 33.73 4.21
CA THR A 532 22.67 34.62 3.79
C THR A 532 23.94 33.77 3.51
N PRO A 533 24.90 34.24 2.68
CA PRO A 533 25.73 33.39 1.84
C PRO A 533 26.95 32.78 2.55
N ARG A 534 27.45 31.67 1.99
CA ARG A 534 28.55 30.81 2.48
C ARG A 534 29.82 31.58 2.90
N PRO A 535 30.63 30.99 3.80
CA PRO A 535 31.92 30.48 3.32
C PRO A 535 32.34 29.09 3.83
N SER A 536 33.10 28.44 2.95
CA SER A 536 34.05 27.33 3.09
C SER A 536 34.49 26.80 4.47
N ARG A 537 34.53 25.46 4.55
CA ARG A 537 35.56 24.62 5.22
C ARG A 537 36.15 25.16 6.55
N ARG A 538 35.37 25.23 7.63
CA ARG A 538 35.92 25.29 9.01
C ARG A 538 35.14 24.56 10.11
N MET A 539 33.95 24.03 9.82
CA MET A 539 33.07 23.45 10.86
C MET A 539 33.36 21.97 11.22
N ARG A 540 34.20 21.25 10.47
CA ARG A 540 34.52 19.83 10.78
C ARG A 540 35.59 19.64 11.87
N LEU A 541 36.24 20.72 12.32
CA LEU A 541 37.28 20.63 13.36
C LEU A 541 36.73 20.84 14.79
N LEU A 542 35.55 21.46 14.93
CA LEU A 542 34.96 21.78 16.24
C LEU A 542 34.11 20.66 16.84
N THR A 543 33.60 19.73 16.02
CA THR A 543 32.83 18.59 16.50
C THR A 543 33.72 17.45 17.00
N VAL A 544 34.95 17.32 16.47
CA VAL A 544 35.89 16.27 16.91
C VAL A 544 36.53 16.62 18.26
N THR A 545 36.78 17.90 18.54
CA THR A 545 37.34 18.35 19.82
C THR A 545 36.32 18.28 20.97
N ALA A 546 35.04 18.53 20.70
CA ALA A 546 33.98 18.42 21.71
C ALA A 546 33.72 16.96 22.15
N VAL A 547 33.78 16.00 21.21
CA VAL A 547 33.64 14.57 21.51
C VAL A 547 34.86 14.03 22.28
N HIS A 548 36.06 14.53 22.00
CA HIS A 548 37.27 14.19 22.78
C HIS A 548 37.24 14.77 24.20
N LEU A 549 36.76 16.02 24.40
CA LEU A 549 36.65 16.59 25.74
C LEU A 549 35.59 15.87 26.60
N LEU A 550 34.47 15.45 26.00
CA LEU A 550 33.43 14.68 26.70
C LEU A 550 33.91 13.28 27.09
N LEU A 551 34.69 12.61 26.24
CA LEU A 551 35.29 11.29 26.56
C LEU A 551 36.37 11.38 27.66
N VAL A 552 37.19 12.44 27.66
CA VAL A 552 38.21 12.66 28.71
C VAL A 552 37.57 13.03 30.06
N LEU A 553 36.48 13.82 30.06
CA LEU A 553 35.75 14.15 31.28
C LEU A 553 34.98 12.94 31.85
N HIS A 554 34.44 12.07 30.98
CA HIS A 554 33.78 10.84 31.44
C HIS A 554 34.79 9.82 32.00
N TRP A 555 35.98 9.71 31.41
CA TRP A 555 37.04 8.82 31.89
C TRP A 555 37.66 9.31 33.22
N SER A 556 37.82 10.62 33.39
CA SER A 556 38.28 11.20 34.65
C SER A 556 37.26 11.12 35.79
N HIS A 557 35.96 11.01 35.48
CA HIS A 557 34.91 10.82 36.49
C HIS A 557 34.79 9.33 36.91
N CYS A 558 34.92 8.39 35.98
CA CYS A 558 34.95 6.96 36.30
C CYS A 558 36.18 6.56 37.13
N HIS A 559 37.35 7.17 36.93
CA HIS A 559 38.55 6.85 37.71
C HIS A 559 38.54 7.42 39.15
N ARG A 560 37.70 8.43 39.43
CA ARG A 560 37.51 8.99 40.79
C ARG A 560 36.51 8.19 41.63
N VAL A 561 35.59 7.46 41.02
CA VAL A 561 34.60 6.63 41.75
C VAL A 561 35.17 5.26 42.13
N VAL A 562 36.18 4.76 41.43
CA VAL A 562 36.83 3.46 41.73
C VAL A 562 37.90 3.57 42.84
N ASN A 563 38.42 4.76 43.14
CA ASN A 563 39.44 4.97 44.19
C ASN A 563 38.89 5.31 45.60
N VAL A 564 37.58 5.17 45.83
CA VAL A 564 36.95 5.40 47.15
C VAL A 564 36.55 4.09 47.85
N PHE A 565 36.89 2.92 47.29
CA PHE A 565 36.57 1.60 47.87
C PHE A 565 37.78 0.68 48.12
N ILE A 566 38.98 1.23 48.28
CA ILE A 566 40.12 0.49 48.84
C ILE A 566 40.80 1.37 49.91
N TYR A 567 40.23 1.32 51.12
CA TYR A 567 40.93 1.28 52.41
C TYR A 567 40.08 0.50 53.40
#